data_AF-A0A9P6URX6-F1
#
_entry.id   AF-A0A9P6URX6-F1
#
_cell.length_a   1.000
_cell.length_b   1.000
_cell.length_c   1.000
_cell.angle_alpha   90.00
_cell.angle_beta   90.00
_cell.angle_gamma   90.00
#
_symmetry.space_group_name_H-M   'P 1'
#
loop_
_entity.id
_entity.type
_entity.pdbx_description
1 polymer ?
#
loop_
_entity_poly.entity_id
_entity_poly.type
_entity_poly.pdbx_seq_one_letter_code
_entity_poly.pdbx_strand_id
1 'polypeptide(L)'
;MLRRDPTRIELRTEDMADFERAREEYLESLSTATRISDPSKRQRTATTATTTRPPPPTPASRDQRDGTPGTGPSGSGSGSGSGSGSGSRSNTTGGGSGSTRIQSSLRLAARLPLTKPLALNNAIPLARRALFSTAPLARFAAPTGEVAFTSEKLPYIKRNDSFAKLSENDLSFFKSVLSPTGILQDEEDLEVFNNDWLRKYRGQSKLVLKPSTTEQVSKILKYCNEHSVPVFDEIVISMANMNSVRSFDSVSGALVCDAGSILEVLDKYLEERGYIMPLDLGAKGRHVLPDGTILDNLSTLRKDNTGYDLKQLFIGSEGTLGIVTGVSILAPKRSKATNIALLGLNSFDQVQAAFKRSREELSEILSAFEFWDKEAIKLVKDHLVVGANDPLQTQHPFYVLVETSGSNKDHDDEKLGTFLENLMTDDVVQDGVVAQDSTQIQNLWAIREGIPEACSKAGAIYKYDISMPVPVLYEAVEDVRRHLVKHDAIGAGKRFTSVIGYGHVGDGNLHLNVAAREYSQEATDLLEPFVFEWTAKHAGSISAEHGLGVQKNNRLHYSKSPSMIQLMRKIKHLIDPNGIMNPYKYLPDK
;
A
#
# COMPACT_ATOMS: atom_id res chain seq x y z
N MET A 1 -36.03 -39.35 26.76
CA MET A 1 -36.89 -38.30 27.37
C MET A 1 -35.96 -37.35 28.11
N LEU A 2 -35.81 -36.06 27.86
CA LEU A 2 -36.62 -35.03 27.22
C LEU A 2 -35.70 -34.09 26.41
N ARG A 3 -36.22 -33.56 25.30
CA ARG A 3 -35.58 -32.52 24.47
C ARG A 3 -35.56 -31.17 25.22
N ARG A 4 -34.48 -30.40 25.11
CA ARG A 4 -34.48 -28.95 25.38
C ARG A 4 -34.24 -28.19 24.08
N ASP A 5 -35.09 -27.20 23.87
CA ASP A 5 -35.25 -26.31 22.72
C ASP A 5 -34.17 -25.21 22.69
N PRO A 6 -33.52 -24.91 21.55
CA PRO A 6 -32.42 -23.93 21.45
C PRO A 6 -32.85 -22.47 21.18
N THR A 7 -34.11 -22.07 21.36
CA THR A 7 -34.59 -20.73 20.94
C THR A 7 -34.81 -19.67 22.03
N ARG A 8 -34.19 -19.78 23.22
CA ARG A 8 -34.34 -18.76 24.28
C ARG A 8 -33.00 -18.30 24.86
N ILE A 9 -32.52 -17.15 24.41
CA ILE A 9 -31.46 -16.40 25.08
C ILE A 9 -32.14 -15.50 26.11
N GLU A 10 -32.13 -15.89 27.38
CA GLU A 10 -32.44 -14.98 28.49
C GLU A 10 -31.18 -14.19 28.84
N LEU A 11 -31.15 -12.90 28.45
CA LEU A 11 -30.13 -11.96 28.86
C LEU A 11 -30.23 -11.71 30.38
N ARG A 12 -29.10 -11.79 31.08
CA ARG A 12 -29.07 -11.51 32.52
C ARG A 12 -29.36 -10.02 32.74
N THR A 13 -30.14 -9.71 33.77
CA THR A 13 -30.55 -8.35 34.14
C THR A 13 -29.39 -7.40 34.42
N GLU A 14 -28.19 -7.93 34.68
CA GLU A 14 -26.95 -7.17 34.89
C GLU A 14 -26.40 -6.59 33.56
N ASP A 15 -26.56 -7.29 32.44
CA ASP A 15 -26.09 -6.85 31.11
C ASP A 15 -26.92 -5.67 30.54
N MET A 16 -28.19 -5.58 30.94
CA MET A 16 -29.08 -4.48 30.53
C MET A 16 -28.78 -3.17 31.28
N ALA A 17 -28.33 -3.25 32.52
CA ALA A 17 -27.98 -2.07 33.31
C ALA A 17 -26.70 -1.39 32.79
N ASP A 18 -25.73 -2.18 32.34
CA ASP A 18 -24.50 -1.66 31.74
C ASP A 18 -24.74 -1.12 30.33
N PHE A 19 -25.67 -1.71 29.58
CA PHE A 19 -26.10 -1.16 28.29
C PHE A 19 -26.86 0.17 28.43
N GLU A 20 -27.76 0.30 29.41
CA GLU A 20 -28.46 1.56 29.70
C GLU A 20 -27.48 2.65 30.16
N ARG A 21 -26.47 2.30 30.99
CA ARG A 21 -25.39 3.23 31.38
C ARG A 21 -24.59 3.73 30.18
N ALA A 22 -24.13 2.83 29.32
CA ALA A 22 -23.36 3.18 28.13
C ALA A 22 -24.18 4.04 27.15
N ARG A 23 -25.50 3.82 27.07
CA ARG A 23 -26.42 4.64 26.28
C ARG A 23 -26.60 6.04 26.88
N GLU A 24 -26.70 6.17 28.20
CA GLU A 24 -26.80 7.48 28.87
C GLU A 24 -25.50 8.29 28.71
N GLU A 25 -24.33 7.67 28.89
CA GLU A 25 -23.02 8.33 28.66
C GLU A 25 -22.87 8.81 27.21
N TYR A 26 -23.33 8.00 26.24
CA TYR A 26 -23.35 8.38 24.83
C TYR A 26 -24.30 9.57 24.56
N LEU A 27 -25.49 9.59 25.15
CA LEU A 27 -26.44 10.69 24.99
C LEU A 27 -25.96 11.98 25.67
N GLU A 28 -25.26 11.88 26.81
CA GLU A 28 -24.61 13.03 27.46
C GLU A 28 -23.49 13.63 26.59
N SER A 29 -22.71 12.78 25.91
CA SER A 29 -21.67 13.20 24.98
C SER A 29 -22.24 14.00 23.79
N LEU A 30 -23.42 13.61 23.30
CA LEU A 30 -24.14 14.32 22.24
C LEU A 30 -24.71 15.66 22.73
N SER A 31 -25.17 15.74 23.98
CA SER A 31 -25.65 17.00 24.56
C SER A 31 -24.50 18.02 24.73
N THR A 32 -23.30 17.53 25.02
CA THR A 32 -22.09 18.35 25.20
C THR A 32 -21.59 18.89 23.86
N ALA A 33 -21.69 18.09 22.78
CA ALA A 33 -21.39 18.53 21.42
C ALA A 33 -22.37 19.58 20.88
N THR A 34 -23.61 19.61 21.38
CA THR A 34 -24.65 20.55 20.93
C THR A 34 -24.56 21.92 21.63
N ARG A 35 -23.74 22.07 22.68
CA ARG A 35 -23.53 23.34 23.41
C ARG A 35 -22.50 24.29 22.79
N ILE A 36 -21.87 23.93 21.67
CA ILE A 36 -20.90 24.79 20.95
C ILE A 36 -21.54 25.60 19.80
N SER A 37 -22.84 25.44 19.55
CA SER A 37 -23.58 26.24 18.57
C SER A 37 -24.85 26.85 19.16
N ASP A 38 -24.70 27.99 19.84
CA ASP A 38 -25.84 28.82 20.27
C ASP A 38 -26.33 29.71 19.10
N PRO A 39 -27.54 29.50 18.56
CA PRO A 39 -28.09 30.29 17.46
C PRO A 39 -28.75 31.61 17.89
N SER A 40 -28.71 31.97 19.18
CA SER A 40 -29.51 33.09 19.74
C SER A 40 -29.03 34.51 19.43
N LYS A 41 -27.95 34.69 18.64
CA LYS A 41 -27.42 36.04 18.29
C LYS A 41 -27.72 36.55 16.87
N ARG A 42 -28.76 36.04 16.19
CA ARG A 42 -29.20 36.64 14.90
C ARG A 42 -30.72 36.81 14.80
N GLN A 43 -31.18 37.97 15.25
CA GLN A 43 -32.39 38.67 14.80
C GLN A 43 -31.96 40.12 14.50
N ARG A 44 -32.49 40.90 13.55
CA ARG A 44 -33.56 40.80 12.54
C ARG A 44 -33.44 42.09 11.71
N THR A 45 -33.76 42.05 10.40
CA THR A 45 -34.72 42.98 9.76
C THR A 45 -35.11 42.44 8.37
N ALA A 46 -36.36 41.98 8.23
CA ALA A 46 -37.10 41.86 6.97
C ALA A 46 -37.68 43.25 6.62
N THR A 47 -38.07 43.65 5.41
CA THR A 47 -39.01 43.11 4.38
C THR A 47 -38.85 44.04 3.14
N THR A 48 -39.15 43.75 1.86
CA THR A 48 -40.43 43.34 1.23
C THR A 48 -40.26 43.16 -0.31
N ALA A 49 -41.10 42.29 -0.91
CA ALA A 49 -41.77 42.39 -2.23
C ALA A 49 -41.07 42.03 -3.59
N THR A 50 -41.49 40.86 -4.13
CA THR A 50 -41.97 40.53 -5.51
C THR A 50 -41.35 41.16 -6.77
N THR A 51 -40.99 40.31 -7.76
CA THR A 51 -41.52 40.39 -9.15
C THR A 51 -41.08 39.20 -10.04
N THR A 52 -41.98 38.86 -10.96
CA THR A 52 -42.00 37.78 -11.95
C THR A 52 -41.07 38.02 -13.16
N ARG A 53 -40.60 36.94 -13.81
CA ARG A 53 -39.65 36.93 -14.95
C ARG A 53 -40.36 36.65 -16.29
N PRO A 54 -40.01 37.32 -17.42
CA PRO A 54 -40.42 36.89 -18.77
C PRO A 54 -39.27 36.26 -19.61
N PRO A 55 -39.58 35.57 -20.74
CA PRO A 55 -38.70 34.61 -21.43
C PRO A 55 -37.86 35.23 -22.58
N PRO A 56 -36.94 34.46 -23.23
CA PRO A 56 -35.89 35.03 -24.08
C PRO A 56 -36.29 35.12 -25.56
N PRO A 57 -35.64 35.97 -26.38
CA PRO A 57 -35.89 36.03 -27.82
C PRO A 57 -34.88 35.23 -28.66
N THR A 58 -35.36 34.72 -29.80
CA THR A 58 -34.65 34.07 -30.91
C THR A 58 -34.17 35.07 -31.98
N PRO A 59 -33.26 34.69 -32.90
CA PRO A 59 -32.42 35.62 -33.66
C PRO A 59 -32.86 35.83 -35.14
N ALA A 60 -32.45 36.95 -35.75
CA ALA A 60 -32.54 37.16 -37.19
C ALA A 60 -31.39 38.02 -37.78
N SER A 61 -30.60 37.36 -38.65
CA SER A 61 -30.04 37.74 -39.97
C SER A 61 -29.54 39.16 -40.34
N ARG A 62 -28.32 39.15 -40.94
CA ARG A 62 -27.79 39.89 -42.14
C ARG A 62 -27.85 41.44 -42.11
N ASP A 63 -26.88 42.21 -42.60
CA ASP A 63 -25.88 42.02 -43.66
C ASP A 63 -24.86 43.17 -43.64
N GLN A 64 -23.66 42.90 -44.17
CA GLN A 64 -22.79 43.77 -44.98
C GLN A 64 -22.01 45.00 -44.44
N ARG A 65 -20.68 44.89 -44.67
CA ARG A 65 -19.72 45.81 -45.35
C ARG A 65 -18.61 46.49 -44.54
N ASP A 66 -17.39 46.12 -44.98
CA ASP A 66 -16.19 46.90 -45.31
C ASP A 66 -15.39 47.68 -44.24
N GLY A 67 -14.06 47.42 -44.25
CA GLY A 67 -13.02 48.41 -43.95
C GLY A 67 -11.90 47.99 -42.99
N THR A 68 -10.81 47.43 -43.50
CA THR A 68 -9.45 47.52 -42.92
C THR A 68 -8.74 48.80 -43.43
N PRO A 69 -7.50 49.20 -43.04
CA PRO A 69 -6.57 48.73 -41.98
C PRO A 69 -5.93 49.89 -41.13
N GLY A 70 -5.09 49.57 -40.12
CA GLY A 70 -3.93 50.44 -39.80
C GLY A 70 -3.41 50.53 -38.36
N THR A 71 -2.22 49.93 -38.16
CA THR A 71 -1.02 50.42 -37.42
C THR A 71 -0.97 50.51 -35.87
N GLY A 72 0.00 49.81 -35.25
CA GLY A 72 0.56 50.09 -33.90
C GLY A 72 1.69 51.16 -33.92
N PRO A 73 2.67 51.22 -33.00
CA PRO A 73 2.85 50.53 -31.70
C PRO A 73 3.42 51.41 -30.53
N SER A 74 3.77 50.75 -29.41
CA SER A 74 4.89 51.04 -28.46
C SER A 74 4.73 52.07 -27.32
N GLY A 75 5.35 51.75 -26.16
CA GLY A 75 5.61 52.71 -25.07
C GLY A 75 5.86 52.10 -23.69
N SER A 76 7.11 51.72 -23.40
CA SER A 76 7.69 51.36 -22.10
C SER A 76 7.99 52.58 -21.21
N GLY A 77 8.06 52.40 -19.88
CA GLY A 77 8.61 53.41 -18.96
C GLY A 77 9.09 52.82 -17.64
N SER A 78 10.40 52.91 -17.40
CA SER A 78 11.13 52.61 -16.17
C SER A 78 11.40 53.89 -15.36
N GLY A 79 11.62 53.77 -14.05
CA GLY A 79 12.03 54.87 -13.18
C GLY A 79 12.83 54.37 -11.97
N SER A 80 14.08 54.81 -11.89
CA SER A 80 15.08 54.56 -10.84
C SER A 80 15.12 55.73 -9.85
N GLY A 81 15.59 55.47 -8.62
CA GLY A 81 15.89 56.50 -7.62
C GLY A 81 16.80 55.96 -6.52
N SER A 82 18.03 56.48 -6.46
CA SER A 82 19.11 56.18 -5.53
C SER A 82 19.08 57.09 -4.31
N GLY A 83 19.64 56.63 -3.18
CA GLY A 83 19.87 57.45 -1.99
C GLY A 83 20.74 56.74 -0.95
N SER A 84 22.01 57.13 -0.90
CA SER A 84 23.05 56.70 0.04
C SER A 84 22.99 57.44 1.39
N GLY A 85 23.34 56.77 2.48
CA GLY A 85 23.56 57.40 3.79
C GLY A 85 24.30 56.48 4.77
N SER A 86 25.58 56.78 5.00
CA SER A 86 26.51 56.14 5.92
C SER A 86 26.31 56.60 7.38
N GLY A 87 26.54 55.71 8.35
CA GLY A 87 26.71 56.07 9.77
C GLY A 87 27.24 54.90 10.60
N SER A 88 28.38 55.10 11.24
CA SER A 88 29.21 54.12 11.97
C SER A 88 29.13 54.30 13.49
N ARG A 89 29.73 53.34 14.22
CA ARG A 89 30.04 53.25 15.69
C ARG A 89 29.00 52.47 16.51
N SER A 90 29.34 51.66 17.52
CA SER A 90 30.59 51.11 18.06
C SER A 90 30.23 50.16 19.23
N ASN A 91 31.04 49.11 19.41
CA ASN A 91 31.21 48.20 20.56
C ASN A 91 30.53 48.50 21.91
N THR A 92 30.06 47.43 22.56
CA THR A 92 30.44 47.13 23.96
C THR A 92 30.29 45.63 24.30
N THR A 93 31.21 45.20 25.15
CA THR A 93 31.58 43.84 25.57
C THR A 93 30.92 43.39 26.87
N GLY A 94 30.87 42.07 27.10
CA GLY A 94 30.69 41.41 28.41
C GLY A 94 29.69 40.26 28.28
N GLY A 95 29.89 39.05 28.80
CA GLY A 95 30.84 38.43 29.72
C GLY A 95 30.20 37.08 30.08
N GLY A 96 30.98 36.00 30.10
CA GLY A 96 30.47 34.62 30.00
C GLY A 96 29.81 34.02 31.25
N SER A 97 29.21 32.85 31.04
CA SER A 97 29.06 31.79 32.04
C SER A 97 28.92 30.46 31.29
N GLY A 98 29.81 29.52 31.60
CA GLY A 98 29.87 28.20 30.97
C GLY A 98 28.85 27.24 31.56
N SER A 99 28.22 26.45 30.70
CA SER A 99 27.55 25.21 31.05
C SER A 99 27.96 24.15 30.02
N THR A 100 28.48 23.04 30.51
CA THR A 100 29.09 21.95 29.76
C THR A 100 28.02 21.21 28.96
N ARG A 101 27.93 21.47 27.66
CA ARG A 101 27.03 20.79 26.72
C ARG A 101 27.79 19.66 26.03
N ILE A 102 27.34 18.43 26.21
CA ILE A 102 27.76 17.27 25.42
C ILE A 102 27.28 17.51 23.98
N GLN A 103 28.20 17.65 23.02
CA GLN A 103 27.87 17.80 21.60
C GLN A 103 27.68 16.42 20.95
N SER A 104 26.45 16.02 20.69
CA SER A 104 26.12 15.11 19.58
C SER A 104 26.17 15.91 18.28
N SER A 105 26.93 15.43 17.29
CA SER A 105 27.21 16.16 16.06
C SER A 105 26.43 15.55 14.89
N LEU A 106 25.35 16.21 14.47
CA LEU A 106 24.85 16.09 13.09
C LEU A 106 25.91 16.66 12.16
N ARG A 107 26.46 15.83 11.26
CA ARG A 107 27.44 16.30 10.27
C ARG A 107 26.73 16.99 9.11
N LEU A 108 26.74 18.32 9.11
CA LEU A 108 26.64 19.12 7.89
C LEU A 108 28.08 19.34 7.38
N ALA A 109 28.47 18.71 6.27
CA ALA A 109 29.82 18.90 5.72
C ALA A 109 29.98 20.35 5.22
N ALA A 110 30.98 21.07 5.75
CA ALA A 110 31.21 22.49 5.56
C ALA A 110 31.53 22.89 4.09
N ARG A 111 30.98 24.03 3.66
CA ARG A 111 31.37 24.76 2.43
C ARG A 111 32.79 25.32 2.55
N LEU A 112 33.62 25.12 1.53
CA LEU A 112 34.83 25.92 1.26
C LEU A 112 34.82 26.39 -0.22
N PRO A 113 35.48 27.52 -0.55
CA PRO A 113 35.05 28.40 -1.63
C PRO A 113 35.63 28.05 -3.01
N LEU A 114 34.90 28.50 -4.03
CA LEU A 114 35.24 28.50 -5.46
C LEU A 114 36.66 28.99 -5.76
N THR A 115 37.44 28.14 -6.44
CA THR A 115 38.55 28.57 -7.30
C THR A 115 38.46 27.89 -8.67
N LYS A 116 38.76 28.68 -9.71
CA LYS A 116 38.54 28.47 -11.16
C LYS A 116 39.07 27.13 -11.74
N PRO A 117 38.51 26.67 -12.87
CA PRO A 117 38.86 25.38 -13.47
C PRO A 117 40.17 25.43 -14.26
N LEU A 118 41.00 24.41 -14.09
CA LEU A 118 42.08 24.06 -15.02
C LEU A 118 41.53 23.06 -16.04
N ALA A 119 41.52 23.48 -17.30
CA ALA A 119 41.21 22.63 -18.43
C ALA A 119 42.34 21.60 -18.64
N LEU A 120 41.98 20.32 -18.65
CA LEU A 120 42.74 19.32 -19.41
C LEU A 120 41.77 18.43 -20.17
N ASN A 121 41.85 18.55 -21.49
CA ASN A 121 41.32 17.59 -22.45
C ASN A 121 41.94 16.21 -22.17
N ASN A 122 41.08 15.19 -22.09
CA ASN A 122 41.33 13.91 -22.72
C ASN A 122 39.97 13.26 -23.03
N ALA A 123 39.69 13.17 -24.32
CA ALA A 123 38.63 12.34 -24.88
C ALA A 123 38.99 10.85 -24.73
N ILE A 124 37.98 10.00 -24.52
CA ILE A 124 37.80 8.58 -24.92
C ILE A 124 36.61 8.02 -24.08
N PRO A 125 35.71 7.20 -24.66
CA PRO A 125 34.30 7.51 -24.89
C PRO A 125 33.33 7.10 -23.78
N LEU A 126 32.13 7.69 -23.80
CA LEU A 126 30.95 7.25 -23.03
C LEU A 126 30.63 5.78 -23.31
N ALA A 127 31.01 4.90 -22.39
CA ALA A 127 30.33 3.63 -22.19
C ALA A 127 29.22 3.86 -21.15
N ARG A 128 28.02 4.23 -21.64
CA ARG A 128 26.78 4.11 -20.87
C ARG A 128 26.61 2.64 -20.49
N ARG A 129 26.98 2.28 -19.26
CA ARG A 129 26.57 1.00 -18.67
C ARG A 129 25.18 1.20 -18.07
N ALA A 130 24.18 1.02 -18.93
CA ALA A 130 22.87 0.60 -18.51
C ALA A 130 23.05 -0.72 -17.75
N LEU A 131 22.79 -0.69 -16.44
CA LEU A 131 22.74 -1.89 -15.60
C LEU A 131 21.45 -1.86 -14.79
N PHE A 132 20.33 -1.98 -15.50
CA PHE A 132 19.41 -3.06 -15.22
C PHE A 132 19.28 -3.85 -16.51
N SER A 133 20.03 -4.94 -16.55
CA SER A 133 19.89 -5.96 -17.57
C SER A 133 18.42 -6.37 -17.67
N THR A 134 17.92 -6.51 -18.89
CA THR A 134 16.79 -7.39 -19.23
C THR A 134 17.19 -8.85 -18.99
N ALA A 135 17.63 -9.17 -17.78
CA ALA A 135 17.81 -10.53 -17.35
C ALA A 135 16.40 -11.14 -17.27
N PRO A 136 16.18 -12.34 -17.83
CA PRO A 136 14.98 -13.08 -17.49
C PRO A 136 14.91 -13.16 -15.96
N LEU A 137 13.70 -13.02 -15.40
CA LEU A 137 13.36 -13.35 -14.00
C LEU A 137 14.47 -14.21 -13.38
N ALA A 138 15.30 -13.60 -12.54
CA ALA A 138 16.46 -14.27 -11.98
C ALA A 138 15.95 -15.57 -11.34
N ARG A 139 16.35 -16.71 -11.93
CA ARG A 139 16.05 -18.03 -11.38
C ARG A 139 16.62 -18.04 -9.97
N PHE A 140 15.72 -17.97 -8.99
CA PHE A 140 16.03 -18.18 -7.58
C PHE A 140 16.86 -19.45 -7.45
N ALA A 141 17.95 -19.41 -6.67
CA ALA A 141 18.51 -20.63 -6.13
C ALA A 141 17.44 -21.23 -5.21
N ALA A 142 16.72 -22.20 -5.74
CA ALA A 142 15.61 -22.88 -5.12
C ALA A 142 16.03 -23.55 -3.80
N PRO A 143 15.20 -23.55 -2.75
CA PRO A 143 15.20 -24.70 -1.85
C PRO A 143 14.99 -25.94 -2.71
N THR A 144 15.88 -26.92 -2.56
CA THR A 144 16.08 -28.07 -3.47
C THR A 144 14.96 -29.12 -3.39
N GLY A 145 13.75 -28.75 -2.97
CA GLY A 145 12.61 -29.66 -2.77
C GLY A 145 11.41 -29.29 -3.63
N GLU A 146 10.71 -30.31 -4.11
CA GLU A 146 9.42 -30.17 -4.78
C GLU A 146 8.35 -29.67 -3.78
N VAL A 147 7.56 -28.66 -4.17
CA VAL A 147 6.49 -28.12 -3.31
C VAL A 147 5.29 -29.06 -3.41
N ALA A 148 4.88 -29.65 -2.27
CA ALA A 148 3.68 -30.49 -2.22
C ALA A 148 2.42 -29.71 -2.63
N PHE A 149 1.44 -30.43 -3.20
CA PHE A 149 0.22 -29.78 -3.68
C PHE A 149 -0.58 -29.16 -2.54
N THR A 150 -1.28 -28.06 -2.84
CA THR A 150 -2.10 -27.35 -1.86
C THR A 150 -3.19 -28.25 -1.27
N SER A 151 -3.79 -29.11 -2.10
CA SER A 151 -4.78 -30.11 -1.68
C SER A 151 -4.23 -31.17 -0.71
N GLU A 152 -2.93 -31.47 -0.79
CA GLU A 152 -2.25 -32.41 0.11
C GLU A 152 -1.92 -31.71 1.44
N LYS A 153 -1.45 -30.46 1.37
CA LYS A 153 -1.14 -29.65 2.55
C LYS A 153 -2.38 -29.25 3.33
N LEU A 154 -3.50 -29.01 2.65
CA LEU A 154 -4.76 -28.54 3.22
C LEU A 154 -5.89 -29.56 2.93
N PRO A 155 -5.92 -30.71 3.61
CA PRO A 155 -6.84 -31.81 3.29
C PRO A 155 -8.33 -31.48 3.53
N TYR A 156 -8.63 -30.36 4.19
CA TYR A 156 -9.99 -29.86 4.34
C TYR A 156 -10.51 -29.18 3.06
N ILE A 157 -9.62 -28.74 2.17
CA ILE A 157 -9.99 -28.21 0.86
C ILE A 157 -10.29 -29.40 -0.04
N LYS A 158 -11.57 -29.56 -0.38
CA LYS A 158 -12.03 -30.60 -1.28
C LYS A 158 -12.64 -29.97 -2.50
N ARG A 159 -12.26 -30.49 -3.66
CA ARG A 159 -12.85 -30.07 -4.92
C ARG A 159 -14.35 -30.29 -4.88
N ASN A 160 -15.14 -29.30 -5.28
CA ASN A 160 -16.59 -29.47 -5.36
C ASN A 160 -16.93 -30.44 -6.50
N ASP A 161 -17.70 -31.49 -6.21
CA ASP A 161 -18.13 -32.50 -7.19
C ASP A 161 -19.02 -31.90 -8.29
N SER A 162 -19.62 -30.72 -8.06
CA SER A 162 -20.40 -30.01 -9.08
C SER A 162 -19.55 -29.41 -10.20
N PHE A 163 -18.23 -29.25 -9.99
CA PHE A 163 -17.35 -28.67 -10.99
C PHE A 163 -17.01 -29.71 -12.08
N ALA A 164 -17.16 -29.32 -13.35
CA ALA A 164 -16.76 -30.16 -14.47
C ALA A 164 -15.24 -30.31 -14.54
N LYS A 165 -14.76 -31.42 -15.08
CA LYS A 165 -13.33 -31.61 -15.42
C LYS A 165 -13.10 -31.12 -16.84
N LEU A 166 -11.91 -30.59 -17.09
CA LEU A 166 -11.50 -30.14 -18.41
C LEU A 166 -11.57 -31.28 -19.44
N SER A 167 -12.25 -31.02 -20.55
CA SER A 167 -12.48 -31.92 -21.66
C SER A 167 -11.89 -31.38 -22.97
N GLU A 168 -11.82 -32.22 -24.00
CA GLU A 168 -11.38 -31.80 -25.34
C GLU A 168 -12.31 -30.76 -25.97
N ASN A 169 -13.60 -30.78 -25.63
CA ASN A 169 -14.57 -29.80 -26.12
C ASN A 169 -14.29 -28.41 -25.54
N ASP A 170 -13.94 -28.34 -24.24
CA ASP A 170 -13.54 -27.08 -23.59
C ASP A 170 -12.29 -26.50 -24.26
N LEU A 171 -11.28 -27.35 -24.50
CA LEU A 171 -10.07 -26.95 -25.20
C LEU A 171 -10.34 -26.45 -26.63
N SER A 172 -11.23 -27.13 -27.35
CA SER A 172 -11.64 -26.72 -28.70
C SER A 172 -12.31 -25.34 -28.67
N PHE A 173 -13.19 -25.11 -27.69
CA PHE A 173 -13.81 -23.80 -27.49
C PHE A 173 -12.75 -22.73 -27.20
N PHE A 174 -11.83 -22.93 -26.26
CA PHE A 174 -10.81 -21.92 -25.94
C PHE A 174 -9.89 -21.64 -27.13
N LYS A 175 -9.53 -22.67 -27.92
CA LYS A 175 -8.77 -22.51 -29.18
C LYS A 175 -9.53 -21.71 -30.25
N SER A 176 -10.86 -21.66 -30.19
CA SER A 176 -11.67 -20.81 -31.08
C SER A 176 -11.71 -19.34 -30.62
N VAL A 177 -11.45 -19.06 -29.34
CA VAL A 177 -11.51 -17.71 -28.75
C VAL A 177 -10.13 -17.05 -28.71
N LEU A 178 -9.07 -17.82 -28.46
CA LEU A 178 -7.71 -17.34 -28.25
C LEU A 178 -6.77 -17.76 -29.38
N SER A 179 -5.69 -17.00 -29.57
CA SER A 179 -4.60 -17.42 -30.43
C SER A 179 -3.89 -18.66 -29.84
N PRO A 180 -3.14 -19.43 -30.65
CA PRO A 180 -2.35 -20.56 -30.14
C PRO A 180 -1.39 -20.16 -29.01
N THR A 181 -0.78 -18.99 -29.09
CA THR A 181 0.11 -18.42 -28.05
C THR A 181 -0.62 -17.98 -26.78
N GLY A 182 -1.95 -17.93 -26.82
CA GLY A 182 -2.82 -17.59 -25.69
C GLY A 182 -3.23 -18.81 -24.86
N ILE A 183 -2.77 -20.01 -25.19
CA ILE A 183 -3.15 -21.26 -24.53
C ILE A 183 -1.88 -22.02 -24.18
N LEU A 184 -1.67 -22.30 -22.88
CA LEU A 184 -0.55 -23.10 -22.40
C LEU A 184 -1.06 -24.40 -21.79
N GLN A 185 -0.45 -25.52 -22.18
CA GLN A 185 -0.75 -26.86 -21.68
C GLN A 185 0.51 -27.64 -21.27
N ASP A 186 1.69 -27.16 -21.67
CA ASP A 186 2.97 -27.81 -21.38
C ASP A 186 3.29 -27.71 -19.88
N GLU A 187 3.66 -28.84 -19.27
CA GLU A 187 3.82 -28.95 -17.82
C GLU A 187 4.88 -27.99 -17.26
N GLU A 188 5.97 -27.77 -18.00
CA GLU A 188 7.04 -26.83 -17.65
C GLU A 188 6.54 -25.37 -17.62
N ASP A 189 5.70 -24.99 -18.57
CA ASP A 189 5.11 -23.65 -18.63
C ASP A 189 4.08 -23.43 -17.51
N LEU A 190 3.32 -24.47 -17.18
CA LEU A 190 2.29 -24.44 -16.13
C LEU A 190 2.89 -24.35 -14.72
N GLU A 191 4.15 -24.79 -14.52
CA GLU A 191 4.80 -24.80 -13.21
C GLU A 191 4.86 -23.39 -12.60
N VAL A 192 5.13 -22.37 -13.41
CA VAL A 192 5.25 -20.98 -12.97
C VAL A 192 3.89 -20.42 -12.47
N PHE A 193 2.78 -20.88 -13.04
CA PHE A 193 1.44 -20.44 -12.66
C PHE A 193 0.86 -21.24 -11.49
N ASN A 194 1.33 -22.47 -11.31
CA ASN A 194 0.88 -23.32 -10.22
C ASN A 194 1.63 -23.04 -8.91
N ASN A 195 2.85 -22.52 -8.92
CA ASN A 195 3.57 -22.20 -7.69
C ASN A 195 3.34 -20.74 -7.27
N ASP A 196 3.07 -20.52 -5.99
CA ASP A 196 3.03 -19.16 -5.43
C ASP A 196 4.44 -18.59 -5.20
N TRP A 197 4.52 -17.29 -4.94
CA TRP A 197 5.79 -16.57 -4.76
C TRP A 197 6.63 -17.11 -3.57
N LEU A 198 5.98 -17.51 -2.48
CA LEU A 198 6.67 -18.08 -1.30
C LEU A 198 7.04 -19.55 -1.50
N ARG A 199 6.61 -20.18 -2.60
CA ARG A 199 6.73 -21.63 -2.82
C ARG A 199 6.14 -22.45 -1.66
N LYS A 200 5.11 -21.90 -1.03
CA LYS A 200 4.36 -22.50 0.08
C LYS A 200 3.17 -23.32 -0.44
N TYR A 201 2.56 -22.91 -1.54
CA TYR A 201 1.37 -23.52 -2.13
C TYR A 201 1.62 -23.83 -3.61
N ARG A 202 1.20 -25.03 -4.04
CA ARG A 202 1.26 -25.46 -5.43
C ARG A 202 -0.13 -25.91 -5.91
N GLY A 203 -0.61 -25.34 -7.00
CA GLY A 203 -1.82 -25.73 -7.72
C GLY A 203 -1.60 -26.93 -8.65
N GLN A 204 -2.66 -27.35 -9.34
CA GLN A 204 -2.65 -28.49 -10.26
C GLN A 204 -3.26 -28.18 -11.63
N SER A 205 -3.38 -26.90 -11.99
CA SER A 205 -4.00 -26.50 -13.25
C SER A 205 -3.29 -27.13 -14.44
N LYS A 206 -4.08 -27.62 -15.39
CA LYS A 206 -3.65 -28.22 -16.67
C LYS A 206 -3.81 -27.28 -17.86
N LEU A 207 -4.24 -26.04 -17.62
CA LEU A 207 -4.52 -25.06 -18.66
C LEU A 207 -4.28 -23.64 -18.15
N VAL A 208 -3.52 -22.85 -18.90
CA VAL A 208 -3.46 -21.40 -18.72
C VAL A 208 -4.01 -20.74 -19.99
N LEU A 209 -4.95 -19.82 -19.80
CA LEU A 209 -5.54 -18.99 -20.84
C LEU A 209 -5.00 -17.56 -20.69
N LYS A 210 -4.51 -16.97 -21.77
CA LYS A 210 -3.95 -15.61 -21.81
C LYS A 210 -4.74 -14.73 -22.80
N PRO A 211 -5.95 -14.28 -22.43
CA PRO A 211 -6.74 -13.37 -23.24
C PRO A 211 -5.99 -12.05 -23.48
N SER A 212 -6.22 -11.44 -24.64
CA SER A 212 -5.68 -10.14 -25.05
C SER A 212 -6.76 -9.05 -25.09
N THR A 213 -8.04 -9.40 -24.95
CA THR A 213 -9.16 -8.44 -24.91
C THR A 213 -10.19 -8.78 -23.83
N THR A 214 -10.98 -7.77 -23.43
CA THR A 214 -12.08 -7.92 -22.46
C THR A 214 -13.14 -8.88 -22.98
N GLU A 215 -13.42 -8.87 -24.28
CA GLU A 215 -14.41 -9.72 -24.92
C GLU A 215 -13.97 -11.19 -24.89
N GLN A 216 -12.66 -11.47 -24.97
CA GLN A 216 -12.15 -12.83 -24.79
C GLN A 216 -12.35 -13.30 -23.35
N VAL A 217 -12.07 -12.46 -22.35
CA VAL A 217 -12.35 -12.77 -20.93
C VAL A 217 -13.84 -13.05 -20.72
N SER A 218 -14.72 -12.21 -21.28
CA SER A 218 -16.18 -12.38 -21.26
C SER A 218 -16.63 -13.72 -21.84
N LYS A 219 -16.14 -14.09 -23.03
CA LYS A 219 -16.46 -15.38 -23.66
C LYS A 219 -15.96 -16.57 -22.83
N ILE A 220 -14.75 -16.47 -22.27
CA ILE A 220 -14.17 -17.52 -21.42
C ILE A 220 -15.02 -17.71 -20.17
N LEU A 221 -15.30 -16.64 -19.42
CA LEU A 221 -16.06 -16.73 -18.17
C LEU A 221 -17.48 -17.24 -18.41
N LYS A 222 -18.17 -16.71 -19.44
CA LYS A 222 -19.50 -17.20 -19.84
C LYS A 222 -19.50 -18.70 -20.08
N TYR A 223 -18.53 -19.20 -20.85
CA TYR A 223 -18.39 -20.62 -21.14
C TYR A 223 -18.15 -21.44 -19.88
N CYS A 224 -17.20 -21.01 -19.04
CA CYS A 224 -16.90 -21.65 -17.77
C CYS A 224 -18.13 -21.70 -16.84
N ASN A 225 -18.93 -20.64 -16.81
CA ASN A 225 -20.15 -20.57 -15.99
C ASN A 225 -21.26 -21.49 -16.50
N GLU A 226 -21.45 -21.59 -17.83
CA GLU A 226 -22.42 -22.50 -18.44
C GLU A 226 -22.05 -23.99 -18.26
N HIS A 227 -20.75 -24.30 -18.19
CA HIS A 227 -20.23 -25.67 -18.09
C HIS A 227 -19.70 -26.03 -16.69
N SER A 228 -19.84 -25.14 -15.71
CA SER A 228 -19.33 -25.31 -14.34
C SER A 228 -17.84 -25.65 -14.27
N VAL A 229 -17.02 -25.06 -15.16
CA VAL A 229 -15.56 -25.21 -15.15
C VAL A 229 -14.98 -24.12 -14.24
N PRO A 230 -14.36 -24.44 -13.10
CA PRO A 230 -13.86 -23.45 -12.16
C PRO A 230 -12.54 -22.82 -12.66
N VAL A 231 -12.19 -21.69 -12.05
CA VAL A 231 -10.96 -20.90 -12.37
C VAL A 231 -9.88 -21.05 -11.28
N PHE A 232 -10.13 -21.88 -10.25
CA PHE A 232 -9.13 -22.28 -9.26
C PHE A 232 -9.13 -23.81 -9.18
N ASP A 233 -7.96 -24.41 -8.97
CA ASP A 233 -7.56 -25.81 -9.21
C ASP A 233 -7.76 -26.39 -10.64
N GLU A 234 -8.61 -25.76 -11.45
CA GLU A 234 -8.60 -25.83 -12.91
C GLU A 234 -8.63 -24.42 -13.55
N ILE A 235 -8.22 -24.34 -14.83
CA ILE A 235 -8.01 -23.16 -15.68
C ILE A 235 -7.49 -21.89 -14.99
N VAL A 236 -6.23 -21.56 -15.22
CA VAL A 236 -5.67 -20.26 -14.87
C VAL A 236 -5.99 -19.25 -15.98
N ILE A 237 -6.60 -18.12 -15.64
CA ILE A 237 -6.77 -16.99 -16.57
C ILE A 237 -5.73 -15.93 -16.23
N SER A 238 -4.72 -15.78 -17.08
CA SER A 238 -3.63 -14.83 -16.92
C SER A 238 -3.88 -13.57 -17.74
N MET A 239 -3.85 -12.42 -17.07
CA MET A 239 -4.03 -11.10 -17.71
C MET A 239 -2.77 -10.60 -18.42
N ALA A 240 -1.69 -11.38 -18.48
CA ALA A 240 -0.37 -10.95 -18.96
C ALA A 240 -0.35 -10.42 -20.40
N ASN A 241 -1.29 -10.85 -21.25
CA ASN A 241 -1.42 -10.35 -22.63
C ASN A 241 -2.27 -9.05 -22.72
N MET A 242 -2.94 -8.64 -21.64
CA MET A 242 -3.64 -7.36 -21.51
C MET A 242 -2.77 -6.40 -20.71
N ASN A 243 -1.78 -5.79 -21.35
CA ASN A 243 -0.74 -5.00 -20.66
C ASN A 243 -0.53 -3.60 -21.25
N SER A 244 -1.46 -3.09 -22.04
CA SER A 244 -1.32 -1.80 -22.73
C SER A 244 -1.79 -0.62 -21.90
N VAL A 245 -1.07 0.51 -21.98
CA VAL A 245 -1.63 1.82 -21.64
C VAL A 245 -2.63 2.23 -22.73
N ARG A 246 -3.85 2.58 -22.33
CA ARG A 246 -4.95 2.93 -23.25
C ARG A 246 -5.03 4.43 -23.48
N SER A 247 -4.89 5.21 -22.41
CA SER A 247 -4.84 6.66 -22.50
C SER A 247 -4.20 7.25 -21.25
N PHE A 248 -3.67 8.47 -21.40
CA PHE A 248 -3.20 9.27 -20.29
C PHE A 248 -3.55 10.74 -20.55
N ASP A 249 -4.29 11.34 -19.62
CA ASP A 249 -4.57 12.78 -19.64
C ASP A 249 -3.54 13.51 -18.77
N SER A 250 -2.64 14.23 -19.42
CA SER A 250 -1.55 14.95 -18.77
C SER A 250 -1.99 16.20 -18.00
N VAL A 251 -3.25 16.62 -18.12
CA VAL A 251 -3.82 17.73 -17.33
C VAL A 251 -4.44 17.20 -16.05
N SER A 252 -5.28 16.18 -16.15
CA SER A 252 -5.95 15.61 -14.97
C SER A 252 -5.11 14.59 -14.21
N GLY A 253 -4.10 13.98 -14.85
CA GLY A 253 -3.35 12.85 -14.32
C GLY A 253 -4.09 11.52 -14.45
N ALA A 254 -5.22 11.45 -15.15
CA ALA A 254 -5.96 10.20 -15.31
C ALA A 254 -5.23 9.25 -16.28
N LEU A 255 -4.78 8.11 -15.76
CA LEU A 255 -4.24 6.98 -16.51
C LEU A 255 -5.34 5.94 -16.72
N VAL A 256 -5.47 5.43 -17.95
CA VAL A 256 -6.26 4.24 -18.26
C VAL A 256 -5.33 3.17 -18.84
N CYS A 257 -5.33 1.98 -18.26
CA CYS A 257 -4.50 0.87 -18.70
C CYS A 257 -5.24 -0.46 -18.58
N ASP A 258 -4.68 -1.50 -19.18
CA ASP A 258 -5.14 -2.86 -18.97
C ASP A 258 -4.73 -3.39 -17.59
N ALA A 259 -5.46 -4.38 -17.07
CA ALA A 259 -5.22 -4.94 -15.74
C ALA A 259 -3.92 -5.74 -15.60
N GLY A 260 -3.34 -6.23 -16.70
CA GLY A 260 -2.06 -6.94 -16.71
C GLY A 260 -0.85 -6.03 -16.93
N SER A 261 -1.02 -4.70 -16.94
CA SER A 261 0.10 -3.78 -17.00
C SER A 261 0.95 -3.86 -15.73
N ILE A 262 2.25 -4.09 -15.90
CA ILE A 262 3.21 -4.19 -14.78
C ILE A 262 3.40 -2.83 -14.14
N LEU A 263 3.30 -2.76 -12.81
CA LEU A 263 3.36 -1.50 -12.05
C LEU A 263 4.64 -0.69 -12.34
N GLU A 264 5.80 -1.33 -12.37
CA GLU A 264 7.09 -0.68 -12.70
C GLU A 264 7.09 -0.07 -14.11
N VAL A 265 6.44 -0.73 -15.08
CA VAL A 265 6.34 -0.21 -16.46
C VAL A 265 5.42 1.01 -16.50
N LEU A 266 4.31 0.97 -15.75
CA LEU A 266 3.40 2.12 -15.62
C LEU A 266 4.06 3.30 -14.92
N ASP A 267 4.84 3.03 -13.87
CA ASP A 267 5.55 4.07 -13.14
C ASP A 267 6.59 4.77 -14.01
N LYS A 268 7.42 4.02 -14.75
CA LYS A 268 8.35 4.58 -15.74
C LYS A 268 7.62 5.39 -16.83
N TYR A 269 6.49 4.88 -17.32
CA TYR A 269 5.66 5.59 -18.29
C TYR A 269 5.18 6.96 -17.76
N LEU A 270 4.75 7.02 -16.50
CA LEU A 270 4.30 8.25 -15.85
C LEU A 270 5.47 9.18 -15.48
N GLU A 271 6.60 8.61 -15.10
CA GLU A 271 7.82 9.30 -14.70
C GLU A 271 8.30 10.25 -15.81
N GLU A 272 8.36 9.75 -17.05
CA GLU A 272 8.71 10.52 -18.24
C GLU A 272 7.77 11.73 -18.49
N ARG A 273 6.57 11.69 -17.90
CA ARG A 273 5.51 12.71 -18.05
C ARG A 273 5.37 13.60 -16.82
N GLY A 274 6.23 13.43 -15.81
CA GLY A 274 6.21 14.20 -14.56
C GLY A 274 5.11 13.79 -13.59
N TYR A 275 4.73 12.51 -13.62
CA TYR A 275 3.75 11.88 -12.74
C TYR A 275 4.35 10.64 -12.08
N ILE A 276 3.66 10.09 -11.08
CA ILE A 276 4.01 8.83 -10.40
C ILE A 276 2.78 7.93 -10.31
N MET A 277 2.98 6.62 -10.22
CA MET A 277 1.87 5.73 -9.86
C MET A 277 1.44 5.96 -8.41
N PRO A 278 0.14 6.08 -8.11
CA PRO A 278 -0.32 6.06 -6.73
C PRO A 278 -0.25 4.62 -6.20
N LEU A 279 0.20 4.47 -4.97
CA LEU A 279 0.21 3.18 -4.27
C LEU A 279 -1.09 2.90 -3.50
N ASP A 280 -2.10 3.80 -3.59
CA ASP A 280 -3.38 3.69 -2.88
C ASP A 280 -4.57 3.43 -3.82
N LEU A 281 -5.47 2.55 -3.38
CA LEU A 281 -6.44 1.80 -4.16
C LEU A 281 -7.77 2.55 -4.32
N GLY A 282 -7.77 3.61 -5.14
CA GLY A 282 -8.99 4.33 -5.55
C GLY A 282 -9.47 4.03 -6.97
N ALA A 283 -8.88 3.04 -7.63
CA ALA A 283 -8.96 2.89 -9.07
C ALA A 283 -10.34 2.41 -9.54
N LYS A 284 -10.87 3.04 -10.59
CA LYS A 284 -12.06 2.56 -11.30
C LYS A 284 -11.66 1.46 -12.26
N GLY A 285 -12.59 0.56 -12.58
CA GLY A 285 -12.26 -0.64 -13.32
C GLY A 285 -13.34 -1.08 -14.29
N ARG A 286 -12.91 -1.86 -15.26
CA ARG A 286 -13.77 -2.70 -16.07
C ARG A 286 -13.66 -4.12 -15.58
N HIS A 287 -14.79 -4.71 -15.22
CA HIS A 287 -14.87 -6.03 -14.62
C HIS A 287 -15.69 -6.96 -15.51
N VAL A 288 -15.30 -8.22 -15.58
CA VAL A 288 -16.08 -9.27 -16.22
C VAL A 288 -16.60 -10.20 -15.14
N LEU A 289 -17.93 -10.31 -15.05
CA LEU A 289 -18.63 -11.17 -14.11
C LEU A 289 -18.56 -12.65 -14.53
N PRO A 290 -18.89 -13.60 -13.63
CA PRO A 290 -18.83 -15.03 -13.93
C PRO A 290 -19.66 -15.42 -15.15
N ASP A 291 -20.83 -14.83 -15.33
CA ASP A 291 -21.72 -15.06 -16.49
C ASP A 291 -21.22 -14.44 -17.81
N GLY A 292 -20.05 -13.78 -17.78
CA GLY A 292 -19.45 -13.06 -18.89
C GLY A 292 -19.95 -11.63 -19.06
N THR A 293 -20.86 -11.13 -18.20
CA THR A 293 -21.32 -9.74 -18.26
C THR A 293 -20.16 -8.78 -18.05
N ILE A 294 -20.01 -7.81 -18.94
CA ILE A 294 -18.98 -6.76 -18.84
C ILE A 294 -19.58 -5.57 -18.09
N LEU A 295 -19.06 -5.30 -16.90
CA LEU A 295 -19.31 -4.07 -16.15
C LEU A 295 -18.21 -3.06 -16.48
N ASP A 296 -18.52 -2.10 -17.34
CA ASP A 296 -17.57 -1.07 -17.77
C ASP A 296 -17.73 0.23 -16.97
N ASN A 297 -16.76 0.51 -16.11
CA ASN A 297 -16.62 1.79 -15.41
C ASN A 297 -15.19 2.33 -15.53
N LEU A 298 -14.71 2.56 -16.77
CA LEU A 298 -13.43 3.25 -17.03
C LEU A 298 -13.55 4.78 -17.03
N SER A 299 -14.51 5.33 -16.29
CA SER A 299 -14.72 6.77 -16.17
C SER A 299 -13.48 7.47 -15.61
N THR A 300 -13.00 8.55 -16.23
CA THR A 300 -11.86 9.34 -15.71
C THR A 300 -12.29 10.48 -14.77
N LEU A 301 -13.58 10.60 -14.48
CA LEU A 301 -14.12 11.68 -13.65
C LEU A 301 -13.62 11.63 -12.21
N ARG A 302 -13.19 12.77 -11.65
CA ARG A 302 -12.76 12.83 -10.25
C ARG A 302 -13.91 12.59 -9.26
N LYS A 303 -15.12 13.00 -9.62
CA LYS A 303 -16.34 12.90 -8.81
C LYS A 303 -17.48 12.39 -9.68
N ASP A 304 -18.16 11.35 -9.21
CA ASP A 304 -19.28 10.73 -9.92
C ASP A 304 -20.17 10.02 -8.91
N ASN A 305 -21.32 10.61 -8.58
CA ASN A 305 -22.24 10.13 -7.55
C ASN A 305 -23.57 9.66 -8.17
N THR A 306 -23.55 9.11 -9.39
CA THR A 306 -24.76 8.66 -10.10
C THR A 306 -25.11 7.20 -9.78
N GLY A 307 -25.39 6.92 -8.50
CA GLY A 307 -25.75 5.58 -8.01
C GLY A 307 -24.74 4.99 -7.03
N TYR A 308 -24.74 3.66 -6.87
CA TYR A 308 -23.80 2.97 -6.00
C TYR A 308 -22.40 2.92 -6.60
N ASP A 309 -21.38 3.03 -5.74
CA ASP A 309 -19.99 2.95 -6.15
C ASP A 309 -19.53 1.49 -6.33
N LEU A 310 -20.04 0.82 -7.37
CA LEU A 310 -19.89 -0.63 -7.57
C LEU A 310 -18.43 -1.09 -7.69
N LYS A 311 -17.50 -0.22 -8.10
CA LYS A 311 -16.06 -0.57 -8.17
C LYS A 311 -15.52 -1.03 -6.81
N GLN A 312 -16.06 -0.48 -5.71
CA GLN A 312 -15.62 -0.78 -4.35
C GLN A 312 -15.87 -2.23 -3.96
N LEU A 313 -16.80 -2.93 -4.63
CA LEU A 313 -17.01 -4.35 -4.40
C LEU A 313 -15.86 -5.20 -4.94
N PHE A 314 -15.15 -4.73 -5.97
CA PHE A 314 -14.09 -5.49 -6.64
C PHE A 314 -12.69 -5.18 -6.10
N ILE A 315 -12.48 -3.97 -5.56
CA ILE A 315 -11.20 -3.60 -4.93
C ILE A 315 -11.06 -4.41 -3.63
N GLY A 316 -10.04 -5.28 -3.57
CA GLY A 316 -9.84 -6.20 -2.44
C GLY A 316 -10.66 -7.49 -2.50
N SER A 317 -11.41 -7.74 -3.59
CA SER A 317 -12.22 -8.97 -3.74
C SER A 317 -11.43 -10.21 -4.15
N GLU A 318 -10.12 -10.07 -4.42
CA GLU A 318 -9.20 -11.14 -4.80
C GLU A 318 -9.73 -12.05 -5.94
N GLY A 319 -10.38 -11.45 -6.94
CA GLY A 319 -10.92 -12.19 -8.09
C GLY A 319 -12.14 -13.06 -7.79
N THR A 320 -12.70 -13.03 -6.57
CA THR A 320 -13.86 -13.86 -6.20
C THR A 320 -15.20 -13.35 -6.74
N LEU A 321 -15.27 -12.09 -7.20
CA LEU A 321 -16.51 -11.50 -7.75
C LEU A 321 -16.45 -11.28 -9.26
N GLY A 322 -15.30 -11.51 -9.90
CA GLY A 322 -15.09 -11.23 -11.31
C GLY A 322 -13.62 -10.94 -11.63
N ILE A 323 -13.31 -10.77 -12.91
CA ILE A 323 -11.97 -10.46 -13.40
C ILE A 323 -11.88 -8.98 -13.77
N VAL A 324 -10.91 -8.26 -13.21
CA VAL A 324 -10.56 -6.90 -13.65
C VAL A 324 -9.82 -6.99 -14.97
N THR A 325 -10.26 -6.24 -15.98
CA THR A 325 -9.68 -6.24 -17.35
C THR A 325 -9.06 -4.91 -17.75
N GLY A 326 -9.50 -3.81 -17.14
CA GLY A 326 -8.91 -2.50 -17.31
C GLY A 326 -9.11 -1.65 -16.07
N VAL A 327 -8.25 -0.64 -15.91
CA VAL A 327 -8.18 0.22 -14.74
C VAL A 327 -8.07 1.67 -15.20
N SER A 328 -8.83 2.56 -14.56
CA SER A 328 -8.62 4.01 -14.60
C SER A 328 -8.19 4.51 -13.22
N ILE A 329 -7.04 5.17 -13.15
CA ILE A 329 -6.41 5.58 -11.90
C ILE A 329 -5.87 7.01 -12.01
N LEU A 330 -5.93 7.75 -10.89
CA LEU A 330 -5.45 9.13 -10.83
C LEU A 330 -3.97 9.13 -10.42
N ALA A 331 -3.09 9.45 -11.34
CA ALA A 331 -1.66 9.60 -11.09
C ALA A 331 -1.35 10.95 -10.43
N PRO A 332 -0.72 10.99 -9.25
CA PRO A 332 -0.21 12.22 -8.66
C PRO A 332 0.93 12.80 -9.49
N LYS A 333 1.09 14.13 -9.42
CA LYS A 333 2.28 14.79 -9.96
C LYS A 333 3.52 14.30 -9.21
N ARG A 334 4.61 14.10 -9.95
CA ARG A 334 5.90 13.85 -9.35
C ARG A 334 6.36 15.09 -8.58
N SER A 335 6.77 14.90 -7.33
CA SER A 335 7.32 15.96 -6.50
C SER A 335 8.64 16.49 -7.08
N LYS A 336 8.90 17.79 -6.87
CA LYS A 336 10.11 18.46 -7.35
C LYS A 336 11.27 18.31 -6.38
N ALA A 337 10.96 18.05 -5.12
CA ALA A 337 11.91 17.81 -4.06
C ALA A 337 11.50 16.54 -3.32
N THR A 338 12.47 15.67 -3.10
CA THR A 338 12.33 14.48 -2.26
C THR A 338 13.54 14.42 -1.34
N ASN A 339 13.31 14.23 -0.05
CA ASN A 339 14.36 14.11 0.95
C ASN A 339 14.13 12.85 1.79
N ILE A 340 15.22 12.21 2.21
CA ILE A 340 15.18 11.03 3.10
C ILE A 340 16.10 11.25 4.29
N ALA A 341 15.58 10.94 5.48
CA ALA A 341 16.35 10.81 6.69
C ALA A 341 16.19 9.41 7.28
N LEU A 342 17.30 8.80 7.70
CA LEU A 342 17.32 7.58 8.51
C LEU A 342 17.74 7.94 9.93
N LEU A 343 16.96 7.51 10.92
CA LEU A 343 17.09 7.89 12.32
C LEU A 343 17.23 6.64 13.20
N GLY A 344 18.10 6.70 14.22
CA GLY A 344 18.30 5.66 15.23
C GLY A 344 17.65 6.04 16.56
N LEU A 345 16.87 5.11 17.14
CA LEU A 345 16.07 5.34 18.35
C LEU A 345 16.21 4.18 19.35
N ASN A 346 16.06 4.47 20.65
CA ASN A 346 16.27 3.52 21.74
C ASN A 346 15.01 2.73 22.12
N SER A 347 13.82 3.25 21.83
CA SER A 347 12.55 2.60 22.19
C SER A 347 11.46 2.83 21.14
N PHE A 348 10.42 1.99 21.18
CA PHE A 348 9.24 2.18 20.34
C PHE A 348 8.43 3.42 20.75
N ASP A 349 8.47 3.83 22.01
CA ASP A 349 7.87 5.10 22.46
C ASP A 349 8.52 6.30 21.77
N GLN A 350 9.85 6.26 21.56
CA GLN A 350 10.55 7.29 20.78
C GLN A 350 10.17 7.23 19.30
N VAL A 351 9.94 6.05 18.73
CA VAL A 351 9.39 5.90 17.35
C VAL A 351 8.03 6.59 17.25
N GLN A 352 7.14 6.36 18.21
CA GLN A 352 5.82 7.02 18.26
C GLN A 352 5.93 8.53 18.46
N ALA A 353 6.84 9.00 19.31
CA ALA A 353 7.09 10.42 19.50
C ALA A 353 7.60 11.09 18.22
N ALA A 354 8.55 10.45 17.52
CA ALA A 354 9.04 10.92 16.22
C ALA A 354 7.95 10.94 15.15
N PHE A 355 7.09 9.91 15.12
CA PHE A 355 5.95 9.85 14.20
C PHE A 355 4.93 10.97 14.48
N LYS A 356 4.59 11.20 15.75
CA LYS A 356 3.70 12.30 16.12
C LYS A 356 4.26 13.65 15.66
N ARG A 357 5.54 13.91 15.90
CA ARG A 357 6.18 15.16 15.46
C ARG A 357 6.29 15.29 13.96
N SER A 358 6.55 14.20 13.23
CA SER A 358 6.64 14.26 11.76
C SER A 358 5.30 14.68 11.16
N ARG A 359 4.18 14.21 11.74
CA ARG A 359 2.82 14.63 11.38
C ARG A 359 2.55 16.12 11.66
N GLU A 360 3.09 16.67 12.74
CA GLU A 360 2.90 18.06 13.16
C GLU A 360 3.79 19.02 12.35
N GLU A 361 5.08 18.69 12.20
CA GLU A 361 6.10 19.60 11.68
C GLU A 361 6.31 19.47 10.16
N LEU A 362 6.29 18.24 9.61
CA LEU A 362 6.45 18.00 8.17
C LEU A 362 5.11 18.08 7.44
N SER A 363 4.01 17.69 8.11
CA SER A 363 2.64 17.88 7.63
C SER A 363 2.43 17.35 6.19
N GLU A 364 2.18 18.25 5.23
CA GLU A 364 1.77 17.93 3.87
C GLU A 364 2.88 17.36 2.99
N ILE A 365 4.15 17.54 3.39
CA ILE A 365 5.28 17.02 2.62
C ILE A 365 5.70 15.62 3.09
N LEU A 366 5.18 15.11 4.21
CA LEU A 366 5.47 13.75 4.68
C LEU A 366 4.90 12.73 3.69
N SER A 367 5.76 11.90 3.09
CA SER A 367 5.37 10.88 2.10
C SER A 367 5.58 9.45 2.58
N ALA A 368 6.54 9.20 3.48
CA ALA A 368 6.72 7.89 4.11
C ALA A 368 7.22 8.02 5.56
N PHE A 369 6.78 7.11 6.42
CA PHE A 369 7.30 6.93 7.76
C PHE A 369 7.35 5.44 8.08
N GLU A 370 8.51 4.85 7.82
CA GLU A 370 8.76 3.42 7.96
C GLU A 370 9.61 3.16 9.21
N PHE A 371 9.38 2.03 9.88
CA PHE A 371 10.23 1.60 10.97
C PHE A 371 10.68 0.15 10.83
N TRP A 372 11.78 -0.18 11.48
CA TRP A 372 12.21 -1.57 11.70
C TRP A 372 13.05 -1.70 12.97
N ASP A 373 13.05 -2.90 13.54
CA ASP A 373 13.86 -3.22 14.70
C ASP A 373 15.29 -3.66 14.33
N LYS A 374 16.12 -3.82 15.37
CA LYS A 374 17.50 -4.30 15.25
C LYS A 374 17.63 -5.70 14.62
N GLU A 375 16.62 -6.55 14.76
CA GLU A 375 16.67 -7.91 14.22
C GLU A 375 16.45 -7.89 12.70
N ALA A 376 15.59 -7.01 12.21
CA ALA A 376 15.37 -6.80 10.78
C ALA A 376 16.63 -6.33 10.05
N ILE A 377 17.31 -5.28 10.55
CA ILE A 377 18.53 -4.77 9.91
C ILE A 377 19.68 -5.78 9.97
N LYS A 378 19.75 -6.59 11.05
CA LYS A 378 20.73 -7.66 11.16
C LYS A 378 20.54 -8.69 10.03
N LEU A 379 19.31 -9.11 9.76
CA LEU A 379 19.03 -10.02 8.64
C LEU A 379 19.44 -9.44 7.29
N VAL A 380 19.16 -8.17 7.05
CA VAL A 380 19.56 -7.49 5.81
C VAL A 380 21.09 -7.50 5.63
N LYS A 381 21.83 -7.21 6.71
CA LYS A 381 23.31 -7.27 6.72
C LYS A 381 23.84 -8.68 6.49
N ASP A 382 23.23 -9.68 7.13
CA ASP A 382 23.67 -11.07 7.04
C ASP A 382 23.40 -11.70 5.66
N HIS A 383 22.35 -11.27 4.95
CA HIS A 383 21.87 -11.98 3.74
C HIS A 383 21.86 -11.20 2.43
N LEU A 384 21.81 -9.87 2.46
CA LEU A 384 21.67 -9.05 1.24
C LEU A 384 22.89 -8.18 0.99
N VAL A 385 23.46 -7.62 2.05
CA VAL A 385 24.52 -6.63 1.91
C VAL A 385 25.78 -7.09 2.63
N VAL A 386 26.43 -8.09 2.05
CA VAL A 386 27.74 -8.58 2.49
C VAL A 386 28.74 -7.42 2.38
N GLY A 387 29.10 -6.82 3.53
CA GLY A 387 30.07 -5.74 3.61
C GLY A 387 29.52 -4.31 3.45
N ALA A 388 28.21 -4.07 3.58
CA ALA A 388 27.73 -2.70 3.72
C ALA A 388 28.16 -2.09 5.05
N ASN A 389 28.60 -0.84 4.98
CA ASN A 389 28.75 0.00 6.15
C ASN A 389 27.36 0.28 6.74
N ASP A 390 27.28 0.26 8.07
CA ASP A 390 26.11 0.75 8.80
C ASP A 390 25.88 2.22 8.39
N PRO A 391 24.68 2.63 7.95
CA PRO A 391 24.43 4.01 7.58
C PRO A 391 24.55 4.98 8.78
N LEU A 392 24.43 4.47 10.01
CA LEU A 392 24.61 5.19 11.26
C LEU A 392 25.91 4.78 11.96
N GLN A 393 26.43 5.62 12.86
CA GLN A 393 27.70 5.36 13.56
C GLN A 393 27.55 4.27 14.62
N THR A 394 26.38 4.18 15.24
CA THR A 394 26.06 3.22 16.28
C THR A 394 24.85 2.37 15.91
N GLN A 395 24.76 1.19 16.51
CA GLN A 395 23.58 0.34 16.39
C GLN A 395 22.49 0.81 17.34
N HIS A 396 21.25 0.78 16.88
CA HIS A 396 20.08 1.20 17.65
C HIS A 396 19.05 0.07 17.72
N PRO A 397 18.28 -0.03 18.83
CA PRO A 397 17.15 -0.96 18.92
C PRO A 397 16.11 -0.78 17.82
N PHE A 398 15.88 0.47 17.39
CA PHE A 398 14.91 0.83 16.36
C PHE A 398 15.53 1.80 15.37
N TYR A 399 15.03 1.73 14.14
CA TYR A 399 15.34 2.63 13.06
C TYR A 399 14.05 3.17 12.45
N VAL A 400 14.07 4.44 12.03
CA VAL A 400 12.97 5.09 11.32
C VAL A 400 13.50 5.72 10.04
N LEU A 401 12.85 5.43 8.91
CA LEU A 401 13.05 6.13 7.66
C LEU A 401 11.90 7.12 7.45
N VAL A 402 12.26 8.39 7.33
CA VAL A 402 11.33 9.48 7.02
C VAL A 402 11.60 9.94 5.60
N GLU A 403 10.56 9.92 4.76
CA GLU A 403 10.60 10.54 3.44
C GLU A 403 9.70 11.77 3.41
N THR A 404 10.19 12.84 2.79
CA THR A 404 9.36 13.96 2.37
C THR A 404 9.37 14.11 0.87
N SER A 405 8.23 14.50 0.30
CA SER A 405 8.03 14.76 -1.11
C SER A 405 7.20 16.03 -1.28
N GLY A 406 7.81 17.10 -1.77
CA GLY A 406 7.17 18.41 -1.90
C GLY A 406 7.51 19.16 -3.18
N SER A 407 7.05 20.40 -3.22
CA SER A 407 7.06 21.23 -4.44
C SER A 407 8.20 22.26 -4.47
N ASN A 408 8.88 22.48 -3.34
CA ASN A 408 9.96 23.47 -3.21
C ASN A 408 11.04 22.94 -2.27
N LYS A 409 12.24 22.69 -2.83
CA LYS A 409 13.36 22.13 -2.09
C LYS A 409 13.75 22.95 -0.87
N ASP A 410 13.82 24.27 -0.98
CA ASP A 410 14.33 25.11 0.11
C ASP A 410 13.40 25.07 1.33
N HIS A 411 12.08 25.11 1.11
CA HIS A 411 11.10 24.98 2.19
C HIS A 411 11.08 23.58 2.80
N ASP A 412 11.18 22.54 1.96
CA ASP A 412 11.15 21.16 2.41
C ASP A 412 12.42 20.83 3.24
N ASP A 413 13.57 21.33 2.81
CA ASP A 413 14.85 21.21 3.53
C ASP A 413 14.80 21.96 4.87
N GLU A 414 14.22 23.17 4.92
CA GLU A 414 14.06 23.95 6.16
C GLU A 414 13.15 23.23 7.18
N LYS A 415 12.00 22.71 6.72
CA LYS A 415 11.09 21.92 7.55
C LYS A 415 11.78 20.66 8.09
N LEU A 416 12.45 19.90 7.22
CA LEU A 416 13.17 18.69 7.61
C LEU A 416 14.29 19.01 8.60
N GLY A 417 15.07 20.06 8.35
CA GLY A 417 16.14 20.50 9.24
C GLY A 417 15.63 20.85 10.64
N THR A 418 14.57 21.65 10.72
CA THR A 418 13.93 22.05 11.99
C THR A 418 13.38 20.84 12.75
N PHE A 419 12.69 19.94 12.05
CA PHE A 419 12.18 18.70 12.61
C PHE A 419 13.29 17.84 13.24
N LEU A 420 14.39 17.65 12.51
CA LEU A 420 15.52 16.86 13.02
C LEU A 420 16.21 17.54 14.21
N GLU A 421 16.40 18.86 14.17
CA GLU A 421 16.96 19.64 15.29
C GLU A 421 16.10 19.50 16.56
N ASN A 422 14.78 19.58 16.42
CA ASN A 422 13.84 19.41 17.53
C ASN A 422 13.90 17.99 18.12
N LEU A 423 13.92 16.96 17.26
CA LEU A 423 14.02 15.57 17.72
C LEU A 423 15.31 15.27 18.48
N MET A 424 16.42 15.88 18.07
CA MET A 424 17.70 15.71 18.76
C MET A 424 17.79 16.53 20.05
N THR A 425 17.26 17.76 20.03
CA THR A 425 17.24 18.64 21.22
C THR A 425 16.47 18.00 22.38
N ASP A 426 15.39 17.29 22.05
CA ASP A 426 14.53 16.62 23.04
C ASP A 426 14.91 15.15 23.27
N ASP A 427 16.06 14.70 22.78
CA ASP A 427 16.59 13.34 22.97
C ASP A 427 15.63 12.23 22.51
N VAL A 428 14.82 12.50 21.48
CA VAL A 428 13.96 11.49 20.83
C VAL A 428 14.79 10.63 19.88
N VAL A 429 15.71 11.26 19.13
CA VAL A 429 16.61 10.60 18.17
C VAL A 429 18.05 10.66 18.67
N GLN A 430 18.77 9.55 18.51
CA GLN A 430 20.11 9.36 19.05
C GLN A 430 21.20 9.59 17.99
N ASP A 431 20.94 9.13 16.77
CA ASP A 431 21.80 9.34 15.60
C ASP A 431 20.90 9.44 14.36
N GLY A 432 21.41 10.09 13.31
CA GLY A 432 20.66 10.22 12.07
C GLY A 432 21.52 10.67 10.89
N VAL A 433 21.11 10.24 9.70
CA VAL A 433 21.73 10.64 8.44
C VAL A 433 20.66 11.13 7.47
N VAL A 434 20.95 12.23 6.78
CA VAL A 434 20.12 12.76 5.69
C VAL A 434 20.83 12.47 4.38
N ALA A 435 20.13 11.85 3.44
CA ALA A 435 20.68 11.56 2.12
C ALA A 435 21.01 12.85 1.36
N GLN A 436 22.19 12.90 0.74
CA GLN A 436 22.72 14.06 0.02
C GLN A 436 22.46 14.00 -1.49
N ASP A 437 22.17 12.81 -2.01
CA ASP A 437 21.94 12.57 -3.43
C ASP A 437 21.00 11.36 -3.65
N SER A 438 20.61 11.16 -4.91
CA SER A 438 19.70 10.08 -5.31
C SER A 438 20.24 8.67 -5.05
N THR A 439 21.56 8.50 -5.08
CA THR A 439 22.20 7.21 -4.80
C THR A 439 22.07 6.87 -3.33
N GLN A 440 22.30 7.85 -2.45
CA GLN A 440 22.10 7.68 -1.01
C GLN A 440 20.62 7.44 -0.67
N ILE A 441 19.69 8.15 -1.32
CA ILE A 441 18.24 7.89 -1.19
C ILE A 441 17.93 6.42 -1.49
N GLN A 442 18.37 5.93 -2.65
CA GLN A 442 18.15 4.54 -3.07
C GLN A 442 18.77 3.53 -2.09
N ASN A 443 19.99 3.80 -1.62
CA ASN A 443 20.66 2.91 -0.67
C ASN A 443 19.92 2.82 0.68
N LEU A 444 19.36 3.93 1.17
CA LEU A 444 18.59 3.92 2.41
C LEU A 444 17.26 3.16 2.24
N TRP A 445 16.54 3.39 1.14
CA TRP A 445 15.32 2.63 0.83
C TRP A 445 15.59 1.13 0.65
N ALA A 446 16.71 0.76 0.00
CA ALA A 446 17.09 -0.63 -0.22
C ALA A 446 17.24 -1.43 1.09
N ILE A 447 17.56 -0.77 2.21
CA ILE A 447 17.58 -1.42 3.53
C ILE A 447 16.16 -1.86 3.91
N ARG A 448 15.19 -0.93 3.87
CA ARG A 448 13.79 -1.17 4.23
C ARG A 448 13.10 -2.14 3.28
N GLU A 449 13.31 -1.98 1.97
CA GLU A 449 12.74 -2.84 0.92
C GLU A 449 13.38 -4.23 0.90
N GLY A 450 14.62 -4.36 1.36
CA GLY A 450 15.34 -5.62 1.46
C GLY A 450 14.88 -6.51 2.61
N ILE A 451 14.20 -5.99 3.65
CA ILE A 451 13.84 -6.78 4.84
C ILE A 451 13.05 -8.06 4.49
N PRO A 452 12.00 -8.03 3.65
CA PRO A 452 11.26 -9.25 3.29
C PRO A 452 12.13 -10.29 2.58
N GLU A 453 13.03 -9.87 1.69
CA GLU A 453 13.96 -10.76 0.98
C GLU A 453 14.99 -11.35 1.95
N ALA A 454 15.55 -10.53 2.84
CA ALA A 454 16.48 -10.95 3.87
C ALA A 454 15.85 -11.98 4.81
N CYS A 455 14.59 -11.76 5.22
CA CYS A 455 13.83 -12.73 5.99
C CYS A 455 13.74 -14.07 5.25
N SER A 456 13.35 -14.07 3.97
CA SER A 456 13.23 -15.30 3.18
C SER A 456 14.55 -16.08 3.03
N LYS A 457 15.71 -15.42 3.20
CA LYS A 457 17.04 -16.06 3.20
C LYS A 457 17.48 -16.58 4.57
N ALA A 458 16.78 -16.22 5.65
CA ALA A 458 17.10 -16.59 7.02
C ALA A 458 16.64 -18.00 7.44
N GLY A 459 16.00 -18.75 6.53
CA GLY A 459 15.44 -20.07 6.78
C GLY A 459 13.91 -20.08 6.72
N ALA A 460 13.26 -20.77 7.65
CA ALA A 460 11.81 -20.79 7.74
C ALA A 460 11.29 -19.50 8.38
N ILE A 461 10.35 -18.81 7.73
CA ILE A 461 9.77 -17.57 8.26
C ILE A 461 8.25 -17.69 8.33
N TYR A 462 7.72 -17.52 9.54
CA TYR A 462 6.30 -17.35 9.78
C TYR A 462 5.95 -15.87 9.64
N LYS A 463 5.13 -15.54 8.64
CA LYS A 463 4.81 -14.16 8.25
C LYS A 463 3.39 -13.79 8.69
N TYR A 464 3.27 -12.69 9.41
CA TYR A 464 2.02 -12.07 9.81
C TYR A 464 2.03 -10.61 9.37
N ASP A 465 1.01 -10.24 8.61
CA ASP A 465 0.74 -8.88 8.13
C ASP A 465 -0.50 -8.43 8.89
N ILE A 466 -0.33 -7.56 9.87
CA ILE A 466 -1.37 -7.25 10.85
C ILE A 466 -1.46 -5.75 11.10
N SER A 467 -2.67 -5.22 11.28
CA SER A 467 -2.88 -3.82 11.65
C SER A 467 -3.58 -3.65 12.99
N MET A 468 -3.19 -2.62 13.74
CA MET A 468 -3.68 -2.32 15.08
C MET A 468 -3.42 -0.84 15.43
N PRO A 469 -3.99 -0.30 16.51
CA PRO A 469 -3.65 1.03 16.97
C PRO A 469 -2.13 1.18 17.18
N VAL A 470 -1.57 2.28 16.65
CA VAL A 470 -0.13 2.58 16.73
C VAL A 470 0.47 2.42 18.14
N PRO A 471 -0.21 2.80 19.24
CA PRO A 471 0.33 2.65 20.59
C PRO A 471 0.73 1.23 21.00
N VAL A 472 0.05 0.21 20.46
CA VAL A 472 0.31 -1.20 20.81
C VAL A 472 1.05 -1.95 19.70
N LEU A 473 1.44 -1.27 18.61
CA LEU A 473 1.96 -1.91 17.40
C LEU A 473 3.13 -2.85 17.70
N TYR A 474 4.15 -2.37 18.42
CA TYR A 474 5.33 -3.19 18.73
C TYR A 474 5.16 -4.08 19.97
N GLU A 475 4.10 -3.89 20.77
CA GLU A 475 3.77 -4.82 21.86
C GLU A 475 3.49 -6.23 21.31
N ALA A 476 2.96 -6.35 20.09
CA ALA A 476 2.78 -7.63 19.41
C ALA A 476 4.08 -8.44 19.30
N VAL A 477 5.18 -7.75 18.91
CA VAL A 477 6.51 -8.35 18.74
C VAL A 477 7.05 -8.81 20.09
N GLU A 478 6.94 -7.96 21.12
CA GLU A 478 7.38 -8.29 22.47
C GLU A 478 6.56 -9.44 23.08
N ASP A 479 5.25 -9.47 22.85
CA ASP A 479 4.37 -10.53 23.37
C ASP A 479 4.59 -11.87 22.69
N VAL A 480 4.83 -11.89 21.38
CA VAL A 480 5.26 -13.12 20.69
C VAL A 480 6.60 -13.58 21.25
N ARG A 481 7.56 -12.68 21.44
CA ARG A 481 8.86 -13.03 22.04
C ARG A 481 8.70 -13.60 23.44
N ARG A 482 7.90 -12.96 24.31
CA ARG A 482 7.58 -13.45 25.66
C ARG A 482 6.89 -14.81 25.63
N HIS A 483 5.94 -15.00 24.72
CA HIS A 483 5.23 -16.25 24.53
C HIS A 483 6.19 -17.39 24.18
N LEU A 484 7.11 -17.16 23.25
CA LEU A 484 8.10 -18.17 22.83
C LEU A 484 9.14 -18.45 23.92
N VAL A 485 9.56 -17.46 24.69
CA VAL A 485 10.45 -17.64 25.86
C VAL A 485 9.77 -18.51 26.92
N LYS A 486 8.49 -18.24 27.21
CA LYS A 486 7.71 -19.03 28.18
C LYS A 486 7.61 -20.52 27.81
N HIS A 487 7.64 -20.83 26.51
CA HIS A 487 7.63 -22.20 25.99
C HIS A 487 9.02 -22.77 25.70
N ASP A 488 10.10 -22.08 26.12
CA ASP A 488 11.49 -22.50 25.88
C ASP A 488 11.78 -22.78 24.38
N ALA A 489 11.11 -22.02 23.50
CA ALA A 489 11.06 -22.28 22.06
C ALA A 489 11.98 -21.38 21.22
N ILE A 490 12.51 -20.29 21.79
CA ILE A 490 13.35 -19.30 21.11
C ILE A 490 14.74 -19.16 21.75
N GLY A 491 15.78 -19.01 20.92
CA GLY A 491 17.16 -18.83 21.36
C GLY A 491 18.16 -19.77 20.69
N ALA A 492 19.41 -19.76 21.15
CA ALA A 492 20.48 -20.57 20.56
C ALA A 492 20.15 -22.07 20.61
N GLY A 493 20.15 -22.72 19.45
CA GLY A 493 19.81 -24.14 19.30
C GLY A 493 18.32 -24.48 19.40
N LYS A 494 17.45 -23.51 19.72
CA LYS A 494 16.01 -23.68 19.82
C LYS A 494 15.32 -23.60 18.45
N ARG A 495 14.00 -23.78 18.44
CA ARG A 495 13.18 -23.84 17.22
C ARG A 495 13.14 -22.50 16.50
N PHE A 496 12.83 -21.44 17.25
CA PHE A 496 12.78 -20.07 16.76
C PHE A 496 14.11 -19.37 17.01
N THR A 497 14.55 -18.57 16.04
CA THR A 497 15.83 -17.86 16.07
C THR A 497 15.65 -16.38 16.36
N SER A 498 14.58 -15.75 15.85
CA SER A 498 14.29 -14.34 16.08
C SER A 498 12.80 -14.01 15.88
N VAL A 499 12.36 -12.92 16.51
CA VAL A 499 11.05 -12.27 16.29
C VAL A 499 11.35 -10.86 15.82
N ILE A 500 10.86 -10.54 14.63
CA ILE A 500 11.21 -9.36 13.85
C ILE A 500 9.95 -8.54 13.61
N GLY A 501 10.04 -7.23 13.86
CA GLY A 501 9.00 -6.24 13.57
C GLY A 501 9.51 -5.11 12.70
N TYR A 502 8.76 -4.80 11.65
CA TYR A 502 8.95 -3.64 10.78
C TYR A 502 7.63 -3.25 10.13
N GLY A 503 7.55 -2.07 9.53
CA GLY A 503 6.39 -1.69 8.72
C GLY A 503 6.06 -0.21 8.75
N HIS A 504 4.77 0.05 8.55
CA HIS A 504 4.21 1.36 8.26
C HIS A 504 3.57 1.92 9.53
N VAL A 505 4.32 2.71 10.30
CA VAL A 505 3.80 3.30 11.55
C VAL A 505 2.60 4.20 11.24
N GLY A 506 2.65 4.90 10.11
CA GLY A 506 1.60 5.82 9.65
C GLY A 506 0.21 5.20 9.57
N ASP A 507 0.16 3.94 9.19
CA ASP A 507 -1.08 3.22 8.89
C ASP A 507 -1.43 2.20 9.98
N GLY A 508 -0.61 2.12 11.04
CA GLY A 508 -0.74 1.10 12.08
C GLY A 508 -0.53 -0.31 11.54
N ASN A 509 0.26 -0.49 10.48
CA ASN A 509 0.56 -1.78 9.86
C ASN A 509 1.92 -2.34 10.30
N LEU A 510 1.92 -3.56 10.83
CA LEU A 510 3.09 -4.31 11.27
C LEU A 510 3.27 -5.58 10.43
N HIS A 511 4.45 -5.70 9.84
CA HIS A 511 5.00 -6.94 9.30
C HIS A 511 5.72 -7.70 10.41
N LEU A 512 4.97 -8.52 11.15
CA LEU A 512 5.52 -9.42 12.18
C LEU A 512 6.05 -10.70 11.53
N ASN A 513 7.35 -10.95 11.66
CA ASN A 513 8.01 -12.13 11.12
C ASN A 513 8.66 -12.92 12.26
N VAL A 514 8.45 -14.24 12.30
CA VAL A 514 9.11 -15.13 13.27
C VAL A 514 10.01 -16.09 12.51
N ALA A 515 11.31 -15.96 12.70
CA ALA A 515 12.31 -16.81 12.07
C ALA A 515 12.48 -18.12 12.86
N ALA A 516 12.56 -19.22 12.14
CA ALA A 516 12.71 -20.57 12.65
C ALA A 516 13.73 -21.36 11.83
N ARG A 517 14.30 -22.41 12.44
CA ARG A 517 15.26 -23.29 11.76
C ARG A 517 14.62 -24.05 10.60
N GLU A 518 13.36 -24.47 10.76
CA GLU A 518 12.59 -25.22 9.79
C GLU A 518 11.09 -24.99 9.98
N TYR A 519 10.29 -25.20 8.94
CA TYR A 519 8.83 -25.22 9.05
C TYR A 519 8.40 -26.50 9.77
N SER A 520 7.56 -26.36 10.78
CA SER A 520 6.99 -27.47 11.54
C SER A 520 5.58 -27.15 12.01
N GLN A 521 4.75 -28.17 12.20
CA GLN A 521 3.39 -27.97 12.72
C GLN A 521 3.44 -27.45 14.16
N GLU A 522 4.39 -27.91 14.97
CA GLU A 522 4.56 -27.45 16.34
C GLU A 522 4.92 -25.96 16.43
N ALA A 523 5.71 -25.44 15.48
CA ALA A 523 5.94 -24.00 15.40
C ALA A 523 4.67 -23.24 15.01
N THR A 524 3.89 -23.77 14.06
CA THR A 524 2.60 -23.19 13.68
C THR A 524 1.66 -23.15 14.87
N ASP A 525 1.53 -24.24 15.64
CA ASP A 525 0.60 -24.35 16.77
C ASP A 525 1.01 -23.46 17.96
N LEU A 526 2.29 -23.13 18.09
CA LEU A 526 2.77 -22.15 19.08
C LEU A 526 2.44 -20.70 18.68
N LEU A 527 2.40 -20.40 17.39
CA LEU A 527 2.13 -19.04 16.90
C LEU A 527 0.65 -18.81 16.59
N GLU A 528 -0.08 -19.86 16.18
CA GLU A 528 -1.48 -19.83 15.83
C GLU A 528 -2.28 -20.76 16.76
N PRO A 529 -3.31 -20.25 17.46
CA PRO A 529 -4.01 -19.00 17.19
C PRO A 529 -3.46 -17.76 17.92
N PHE A 530 -2.37 -17.87 18.70
CA PHE A 530 -1.87 -16.81 19.58
C PHE A 530 -1.81 -15.41 18.92
N VAL A 531 -1.17 -15.30 17.74
CA VAL A 531 -1.04 -14.01 17.03
C VAL A 531 -2.40 -13.46 16.60
N PHE A 532 -3.32 -14.31 16.13
CA PHE A 532 -4.65 -13.88 15.71
C PHE A 532 -5.54 -13.47 16.87
N GLU A 533 -5.49 -14.21 17.98
CA GLU A 533 -6.18 -13.85 19.23
C GLU A 533 -5.65 -12.55 19.81
N TRP A 534 -4.32 -12.38 19.81
CA TRP A 534 -3.68 -11.13 20.23
C TRP A 534 -4.16 -9.95 19.37
N THR A 535 -4.20 -10.14 18.04
CA THR A 535 -4.68 -9.11 17.10
C THR A 535 -6.15 -8.77 17.35
N ALA A 536 -7.01 -9.77 17.50
CA ALA A 536 -8.44 -9.58 17.76
C ALA A 536 -8.69 -8.86 19.10
N LYS A 537 -7.92 -9.19 20.15
CA LYS A 537 -7.99 -8.53 21.46
C LYS A 537 -7.75 -7.02 21.38
N HIS A 538 -6.94 -6.57 20.42
CA HIS A 538 -6.64 -5.15 20.19
C HIS A 538 -7.47 -4.53 19.05
N ALA A 539 -8.59 -5.17 18.68
CA ALA A 539 -9.47 -4.74 17.59
C ALA A 539 -8.74 -4.54 16.25
N GLY A 540 -7.70 -5.35 16.00
CA GLY A 540 -6.86 -5.28 14.80
C GLY A 540 -7.34 -6.11 13.61
N SER A 541 -6.65 -5.95 12.48
CA SER A 541 -6.81 -6.79 11.28
C SER A 541 -5.73 -7.86 11.20
N ILE A 542 -6.13 -9.12 10.94
CA ILE A 542 -5.19 -10.25 10.69
C ILE A 542 -4.56 -10.23 9.28
N SER A 543 -5.01 -9.30 8.44
CA SER A 543 -4.37 -8.96 7.17
C SER A 543 -4.60 -7.48 6.89
N ALA A 544 -3.55 -6.68 6.93
CA ALA A 544 -3.64 -5.27 6.59
C ALA A 544 -3.66 -5.07 5.07
N GLU A 545 -2.75 -5.75 4.35
CA GLU A 545 -2.50 -5.50 2.93
C GLU A 545 -2.54 -6.78 2.07
N HIS A 546 -2.03 -7.91 2.58
CA HIS A 546 -1.79 -9.11 1.76
C HIS A 546 -3.05 -9.91 1.41
N GLY A 547 -4.20 -9.52 1.96
CA GLY A 547 -5.45 -10.23 1.75
C GLY A 547 -5.54 -11.58 2.49
N LEU A 548 -6.60 -12.33 2.20
CA LEU A 548 -6.93 -13.57 2.89
C LEU A 548 -6.47 -14.79 2.12
N GLY A 549 -6.72 -14.81 0.81
CA GLY A 549 -6.46 -15.95 -0.06
C GLY A 549 -7.00 -17.26 0.51
N VAL A 550 -6.21 -18.32 0.32
CA VAL A 550 -6.46 -19.65 0.92
C VAL A 550 -5.89 -19.77 2.34
N GLN A 551 -4.89 -18.96 2.67
CA GLN A 551 -4.14 -19.11 3.92
C GLN A 551 -4.92 -18.60 5.13
N LYS A 552 -5.68 -17.51 5.00
CA LYS A 552 -6.33 -16.83 6.12
C LYS A 552 -7.86 -16.83 6.07
N ASN A 553 -8.50 -17.42 5.05
CA ASN A 553 -9.96 -17.40 4.88
C ASN A 553 -10.73 -17.91 6.13
N ASN A 554 -10.26 -18.99 6.75
CA ASN A 554 -10.85 -19.60 7.95
C ASN A 554 -10.55 -18.83 9.24
N ARG A 555 -9.75 -17.76 9.16
CA ARG A 555 -9.38 -16.88 10.28
C ARG A 555 -10.09 -15.53 10.23
N LEU A 556 -10.92 -15.27 9.22
CA LEU A 556 -11.60 -13.98 9.02
C LEU A 556 -12.39 -13.48 10.25
N HIS A 557 -12.92 -14.40 11.05
CA HIS A 557 -13.69 -14.10 12.26
C HIS A 557 -12.90 -13.37 13.35
N TYR A 558 -11.56 -13.38 13.32
CA TYR A 558 -10.73 -12.60 14.23
C TYR A 558 -10.81 -11.09 13.96
N SER A 559 -11.22 -10.68 12.75
CA SER A 559 -11.28 -9.26 12.35
C SER A 559 -12.62 -8.81 11.79
N LYS A 560 -13.56 -9.72 11.53
CA LYS A 560 -14.88 -9.39 10.99
C LYS A 560 -15.98 -10.08 11.78
N SER A 561 -17.06 -9.35 12.03
CA SER A 561 -18.22 -9.89 12.73
C SER A 561 -18.96 -10.93 11.87
N PRO A 562 -19.75 -11.82 12.50
CA PRO A 562 -20.59 -12.78 11.76
C PRO A 562 -21.53 -12.13 10.75
N SER A 563 -22.08 -10.95 11.06
CA SER A 563 -22.99 -10.22 10.15
C SER A 563 -22.28 -9.69 8.91
N MET A 564 -21.03 -9.21 9.05
CA MET A 564 -20.21 -8.79 7.91
C MET A 564 -19.89 -9.98 7.00
N ILE A 565 -19.45 -11.10 7.58
CA ILE A 565 -19.13 -12.31 6.83
C ILE A 565 -20.38 -12.84 6.09
N GLN A 566 -21.54 -12.83 6.76
CA GLN A 566 -22.79 -13.25 6.14
C GLN A 566 -23.19 -12.34 4.96
N LEU A 567 -23.00 -11.03 5.06
CA LEU A 567 -23.25 -10.11 3.95
C LEU A 567 -22.29 -10.36 2.78
N MET A 568 -21.00 -10.56 3.03
CA MET A 568 -20.02 -10.91 1.99
C MET A 568 -20.44 -12.18 1.24
N ARG A 569 -20.94 -13.20 1.95
CA ARG A 569 -21.48 -14.42 1.33
C ARG A 569 -22.69 -14.17 0.46
N LYS A 570 -23.64 -13.35 0.93
CA LYS A 570 -24.82 -12.98 0.12
C LYS A 570 -24.41 -12.29 -1.18
N ILE A 571 -23.42 -11.39 -1.12
CA ILE A 571 -22.87 -10.71 -2.31
C ILE A 571 -22.19 -11.72 -3.24
N LYS A 572 -21.32 -12.58 -2.70
CA LYS A 572 -20.64 -13.63 -3.48
C LYS A 572 -21.65 -14.53 -4.18
N HIS A 573 -22.67 -15.01 -3.47
CA HIS A 573 -23.68 -15.89 -4.05
C HIS A 573 -24.56 -15.19 -5.09
N LEU A 574 -24.86 -13.90 -4.90
CA LEU A 574 -25.60 -13.11 -5.88
C LEU A 574 -24.82 -12.96 -7.20
N ILE A 575 -23.52 -12.72 -7.12
CA ILE A 575 -22.67 -12.44 -8.28
C ILE A 575 -22.19 -13.74 -8.95
N ASP A 576 -21.80 -14.74 -8.15
CA ASP A 576 -21.25 -16.02 -8.59
C ASP A 576 -22.02 -17.20 -7.96
N PRO A 577 -23.26 -17.48 -8.42
CA PRO A 577 -24.09 -18.52 -7.84
C PRO A 577 -23.51 -19.93 -8.04
N ASN A 578 -22.74 -20.15 -9.11
CA ASN A 578 -22.08 -21.42 -9.42
C ASN A 578 -20.74 -21.59 -8.68
N GLY A 579 -20.22 -20.54 -8.04
CA GLY A 579 -19.00 -20.58 -7.25
C GLY A 579 -17.72 -20.80 -8.08
N ILE A 580 -17.73 -20.49 -9.38
CA ILE A 580 -16.60 -20.77 -10.29
C ILE A 580 -15.44 -19.78 -10.13
N MET A 581 -15.70 -18.60 -9.56
CA MET A 581 -14.72 -17.53 -9.42
C MET A 581 -13.87 -17.73 -8.17
N ASN A 582 -12.65 -18.22 -8.39
CA ASN A 582 -11.61 -18.39 -7.37
C ASN A 582 -12.11 -19.16 -6.11
N PRO A 583 -12.70 -20.37 -6.26
CA PRO A 583 -13.24 -21.16 -5.15
C PRO A 583 -12.22 -21.51 -4.06
N TYR A 584 -12.72 -21.97 -2.91
CA TYR A 584 -11.96 -22.34 -1.69
C TYR A 584 -11.14 -21.18 -1.09
N LYS A 585 -11.35 -19.96 -1.57
CA LYS A 585 -10.68 -18.73 -1.11
C LYS A 585 -11.66 -17.69 -0.61
N TYR A 586 -11.02 -16.71 0.05
CA TYR A 586 -11.49 -15.47 0.64
C TYR A 586 -12.53 -15.61 1.76
N LEU A 587 -13.61 -16.36 1.52
CA LEU A 587 -14.64 -16.59 2.54
C LEU A 587 -14.45 -17.97 3.18
N PRO A 588 -14.74 -18.11 4.49
CA PRO A 588 -14.71 -19.42 5.15
C PRO A 588 -15.77 -20.37 4.58
N ASP A 589 -15.52 -21.67 4.61
CA ASP A 589 -16.42 -22.70 4.05
C ASP A 589 -17.71 -22.93 4.88
N LYS A 590 -17.80 -22.37 6.10
CA LYS A 590 -18.94 -22.50 7.02
C LYS A 590 -19.28 -21.25 7.79
#